data_AF-A0A553SGH8-F1
#
_entry.id   AF-A0A553SGH8-F1
#
_cell.length_a   1.000
_cell.length_b   1.000
_cell.length_c   1.000
_cell.angle_alpha   90.00
_cell.angle_beta   90.00
_cell.angle_gamma   90.00
#
_symmetry.space_group_name_H-M   'P 1'
#
loop_
_entity.id
_entity.type
_entity.pdbx_description
1 polymer ?
#
loop_
_entity_poly.entity_id
_entity_poly.type
_entity_poly.pdbx_seq_one_letter_code
_entity_poly.pdbx_strand_id
1 'polypeptide(L)' 'MAKSTAKKKREKQLRETGFNVAIKRGNWGTINPMTKTTKTKLELLNSRAKKHKKNHSSGDLENGSFLFWIINQDKNCC' A
#
# COMPACT_ATOMS: atom_id res chain seq x y z
N MET A 1 15.66 1.35 38.39
CA MET A 1 14.54 1.79 37.52
C MET A 1 13.30 2.02 38.36
N ALA A 2 12.88 3.27 38.52
CA ALA A 2 11.66 3.58 39.26
C ALA A 2 10.44 3.04 38.50
N LYS A 3 9.55 2.30 39.18
CA LYS A 3 8.25 1.94 38.62
C LYS A 3 7.42 3.20 38.45
N SER A 4 6.71 3.33 37.33
CA SER A 4 5.75 4.42 37.12
C SER A 4 4.66 4.39 38.19
N THR A 5 4.13 5.57 38.52
CA THR A 5 3.02 5.73 39.48
C THR A 5 1.81 4.89 39.07
N ALA A 6 1.50 4.83 37.77
CA ALA A 6 0.43 4.00 37.22
C ALA A 6 0.65 2.48 37.44
N LYS A 7 1.90 2.00 37.37
CA LYS A 7 2.21 0.59 37.64
C LYS A 7 2.01 0.27 39.13
N LYS A 8 2.42 1.17 40.03
CA LYS A 8 2.22 1.02 41.48
C LYS A 8 0.73 0.92 41.84
N LYS A 9 -0.13 1.76 41.23
CA LYS A 9 -1.59 1.71 41.44
C LYS A 9 -2.20 0.39 41.00
N ARG A 10 -1.80 -0.14 39.83
CA ARG A 10 -2.26 -1.45 39.34
C ARG A 10 -1.82 -2.60 40.25
N GLU A 11 -0.57 -2.58 40.72
CA GLU A 11 -0.08 -3.58 41.68
C GLU A 11 -0.85 -3.53 43.00
N LYS A 12 -1.20 -2.33 43.48
CA LYS A 12 -2.05 -2.15 44.67
C LYS A 12 -3.45 -2.77 44.46
N GLN A 13 -4.12 -2.44 43.36
CA GLN A 13 -5.43 -3.00 43.03
C GLN A 13 -5.40 -4.53 42.92
N LEU A 14 -4.36 -5.09 42.31
CA LEU A 14 -4.22 -6.54 42.19
C LEU A 14 -4.05 -7.23 43.54
N ARG A 15 -3.38 -6.58 44.52
CA ARG A 15 -3.29 -7.11 45.89
C ARG A 15 -4.60 -7.02 46.65
N GLU A 16 -5.35 -5.93 46.48
CA GLU A 16 -6.54 -5.64 47.30
C GLU A 16 -7.79 -6.34 46.77
N THR A 17 -7.99 -6.37 45.46
CA THR A 17 -9.21 -6.91 44.83
C THR A 17 -8.96 -8.18 44.03
N GLY A 18 -7.69 -8.59 43.87
CA GLY A 18 -7.32 -9.71 43.00
C GLY A 18 -7.51 -9.43 41.50
N PHE A 19 -7.98 -8.24 41.13
CA PHE A 19 -8.42 -7.96 39.77
C PHE A 19 -7.28 -7.46 38.87
N ASN A 20 -7.01 -8.20 37.79
CA ASN A 20 -6.01 -7.79 36.82
C ASN A 20 -6.61 -6.96 35.67
N VAL A 21 -6.40 -5.65 35.74
CA VAL A 21 -6.86 -4.68 34.72
C VAL A 21 -6.26 -4.95 33.33
N ALA A 22 -5.11 -5.63 33.23
CA ALA A 22 -4.51 -5.97 31.95
C ALA A 22 -5.39 -6.91 31.11
N ILE A 23 -6.20 -7.75 31.75
CA ILE A 23 -7.12 -8.69 31.07
C ILE A 23 -8.21 -7.90 30.34
N LYS A 24 -8.82 -6.90 31.00
CA LYS A 24 -9.85 -6.06 30.37
C LYS A 24 -9.33 -5.13 29.28
N ARG A 25 -8.04 -4.77 29.33
CA ARG A 25 -7.44 -3.85 28.34
C ARG A 25 -7.37 -4.48 26.94
N GLY A 26 -7.39 -5.81 26.86
CA GLY A 26 -7.25 -6.53 25.60
C GLY A 26 -5.85 -6.42 25.00
N ASN A 27 -5.63 -7.17 23.92
CA ASN A 27 -4.39 -7.15 23.15
C ASN A 27 -4.69 -6.72 21.72
N TRP A 28 -3.74 -6.07 21.06
CA TRP A 28 -3.83 -5.74 19.64
C TRP A 28 -3.71 -6.98 18.72
N GLY A 29 -3.44 -8.16 19.31
CA GLY A 29 -3.32 -9.42 18.59
C GLY A 29 -2.14 -9.39 17.63
N THR A 30 -2.39 -9.69 16.36
CA THR A 30 -1.40 -9.62 15.27
C THR A 30 -1.37 -8.26 14.58
N ILE A 31 -2.27 -7.35 14.92
CA ILE A 31 -2.38 -6.04 14.28
C ILE A 31 -1.34 -5.12 14.91
N ASN A 32 -0.36 -4.69 14.11
CA ASN A 32 0.52 -3.60 14.49
C ASN A 32 -0.01 -2.29 13.87
N PRO A 33 -0.65 -1.38 14.63
CA PRO A 33 -1.20 -0.15 14.08
C PRO A 33 -0.12 0.81 13.55
N MET A 34 1.14 0.62 13.95
CA MET A 34 2.25 1.50 13.59
C MET A 34 2.84 1.23 12.20
N THR A 35 2.52 0.09 11.58
CA THR A 35 3.11 -0.32 10.29
C THR A 35 2.47 0.32 9.07
N LYS A 36 1.33 0.99 9.24
CA LYS A 36 0.63 1.68 8.15
C LYS A 36 1.31 3.02 7.86
N THR A 37 2.36 3.00 7.05
CA THR A 37 3.01 4.21 6.54
C THR A 37 2.56 4.51 5.12
N THR A 38 2.49 5.79 4.77
CA THR A 38 2.31 6.20 3.36
C THR A 38 3.56 5.80 2.56
N LYS A 39 3.37 5.50 1.27
CA LYS A 39 4.49 5.13 0.39
C LYS A 39 5.44 6.30 0.21
N THR A 40 6.73 6.00 0.10
CA THR A 40 7.72 7.01 -0.30
C THR A 40 7.60 7.37 -1.78
N LYS A 41 8.16 8.51 -2.20
CA LYS A 41 8.15 8.95 -3.61
C LYS A 41 8.72 7.89 -4.55
N LEU A 42 9.82 7.24 -4.15
CA LEU A 42 10.50 6.21 -4.94
C LEU A 42 9.64 4.95 -5.08
N GLU A 43 9.02 4.50 -3.98
CA GLU A 43 8.10 3.35 -4.00
C GLU A 43 6.89 3.59 -4.89
N LEU A 44 6.37 4.82 -4.90
CA LEU A 44 5.22 5.19 -5.75
C LEU A 44 5.59 5.14 -7.23
N LEU A 45 6.74 5.69 -7.63
CA LEU A 45 7.22 5.64 -9.02
C LEU A 45 7.45 4.20 -9.49
N ASN A 46 8.10 3.39 -8.66
CA ASN A 46 8.35 1.97 -8.95
C ASN A 46 7.05 1.16 -9.05
N SER A 47 6.08 1.43 -8.17
CA SER A 47 4.77 0.81 -8.20
C SER A 47 4.01 1.21 -9.47
N ARG A 48 4.09 2.47 -9.91
CA ARG A 48 3.43 2.97 -11.13
C ARG A 48 4.00 2.29 -12.37
N ALA A 49 5.32 2.16 -12.45
CA ALA A 49 6.00 1.49 -13.57
C ALA A 49 5.67 0.00 -13.68
N LYS A 50 5.46 -0.69 -12.54
CA LYS A 50 5.17 -2.14 -12.50
C LYS A 50 3.67 -2.47 -12.59
N LYS A 51 2.80 -1.61 -12.06
CA LYS A 51 1.36 -1.91 -11.89
C LYS A 51 0.56 -1.77 -13.18
N HIS A 52 0.90 -0.81 -14.03
CA HIS A 52 0.20 -0.60 -15.30
C HIS A 52 1.06 -1.16 -16.44
N LYS A 53 0.47 -1.99 -17.31
CA LYS A 53 1.07 -2.26 -18.62
C LYS A 53 1.34 -0.89 -19.26
N LYS A 54 2.55 -0.70 -19.82
CA LYS A 54 2.89 0.52 -20.58
C LYS A 54 1.71 0.82 -21.50
N ASN A 55 1.18 2.04 -21.47
CA ASN A 55 0.16 2.46 -22.40
C ASN A 55 0.68 2.13 -23.80
N HIS A 56 0.04 1.20 -24.50
CA HIS A 56 0.36 0.88 -25.90
C HIS A 56 0.18 2.10 -26.83
N SER A 57 -0.37 3.20 -26.29
CA SER A 57 -0.61 4.47 -26.96
C SER A 57 0.57 5.46 -26.91
N SER A 58 1.66 5.18 -26.21
CA SER A 58 2.81 6.09 -26.14
C SER A 58 4.14 5.39 -26.46
N GLY A 59 4.09 4.44 -27.39
CA GLY A 59 5.29 4.03 -28.13
C GLY A 59 5.40 4.93 -29.34
N ASP A 60 6.56 5.55 -29.52
CA ASP A 60 6.96 6.36 -30.66
C ASP A 60 6.27 5.95 -31.96
N LEU A 61 5.28 6.73 -32.36
CA LEU A 61 4.73 6.68 -33.71
C LEU A 61 5.66 7.48 -34.63
N GLU A 62 6.94 7.10 -34.68
CA GLU A 62 7.88 7.65 -35.66
C GLU A 62 7.57 7.15 -37.08
N ASN A 63 6.68 6.17 -37.24
CA ASN A 63 6.25 5.69 -38.54
C ASN A 63 4.72 5.64 -38.62
N GLY A 64 4.11 6.73 -39.10
CA GLY A 64 2.70 6.86 -39.47
C GLY A 64 2.29 5.98 -40.66
N SER A 65 2.56 4.68 -40.58
CA SER A 65 2.38 3.71 -41.66
C SER A 65 1.12 2.84 -41.51
N PHE A 66 0.08 3.30 -40.80
CA PHE A 66 -1.20 2.59 -40.81
C PHE A 66 -2.09 3.00 -41.99
N LEU A 67 -1.93 4.22 -42.50
CA LEU A 67 -2.78 4.75 -43.58
C LEU A 67 -2.35 4.31 -44.99
N PHE A 68 -1.11 3.83 -45.18
CA PHE A 68 -0.62 3.48 -46.51
C PHE A 68 -1.18 2.14 -47.05
N TRP A 69 -1.59 1.22 -46.16
CA TRP A 69 -2.09 -0.09 -46.61
C TRP A 69 -3.55 -0.04 -47.08
N ILE A 70 -4.36 0.83 -46.49
CA ILE A 70 -5.78 0.98 -46.85
C ILE A 70 -5.93 1.65 -48.22
N ILE A 71 -5.15 2.70 -48.51
CA ILE A 71 -5.27 3.45 -49.79
C ILE A 71 -4.79 2.63 -51.00
N ASN A 72 -3.91 1.63 -50.80
CA ASN A 72 -3.37 0.81 -51.89
C ASN A 72 -4.20 -0.46 -52.18
N GLN A 73 -5.14 -0.85 -51.32
CA GLN A 73 -6.07 -1.95 -51.61
C GLN A 73 -7.11 -1.52 -52.67
N ASP A 74 -7.56 -0.27 -52.64
CA ASP A 74 -8.63 0.22 -53.53
C ASP A 74 -8.16 0.49 -54.98
N LYS A 75 -6.85 0.45 -55.25
CA LYS A 75 -6.30 0.69 -56.61
C LYS A 75 -5.99 -0.57 -57.41
N ASN A 76 -6.06 -1.75 -56.81
CA ASN A 76 -5.80 -3.04 -57.48
C ASN A 76 -7.07 -3.88 -57.72
N CYS A 77 -8.26 -3.31 -57.47
CA CYS A 77 -9.53 -3.95 -57.78
C CYS A 77 -10.08 -3.39 -59.10
N CYS A 78 -9.45 -3.77 -60.21
CA CYS A 78 -10.08 -3.82 -61.53
C CYS A 78 -10.60 -5.24 -61.78
#